data_AF-A0A7W7M3C7-F1
#
_entry.id   AF-A0A7W7M3C7-F1
#
_cell.length_a   1.000
_cell.length_b   1.000
_cell.length_c   1.000
_cell.angle_alpha   90.00
_cell.angle_beta   90.00
_cell.angle_gamma   90.00
#
_symmetry.space_group_name_H-M   'P 1'
#
loop_
_entity.id
_entity.type
_entity.pdbx_description
1 polymer ?
#
loop_
_entity_poly.entity_id
_entity_poly.type
_entity_poly.pdbx_seq_one_letter_code
_entity_poly.pdbx_strand_id
1 'polypeptide(L)'
;MSFFSSNFTATRRTSATAIAGMTIAGAAAVGLSAPAQAASVETWDRLAQCESGGNWSINTGNGFYGGVQFHPVTWKAMGGSTEYAHQASKAEQIQVAEKVLAVQGWGAWPGCQAKLGLGAADAQGSAQVEVDRTAATEKAAADKAAAERAEAQRQAAAERAEAQRQAAAEKQVQRQAAPAPQAETASAAEQTVTVKAGDSLFTLAAEHNVEGGWEALYEANKDTIDDAALIYLGQELVLPQA
;
A
#
# COMPACT_ATOMS: atom_id res chain seq x y z
N MET A 1 55.44 24.71 0.90
CA MET A 1 53.96 24.71 0.81
C MET A 1 53.43 23.60 1.71
N SER A 2 52.98 23.95 2.90
CA SER A 2 52.53 22.99 3.92
C SER A 2 51.05 22.69 3.71
N PHE A 3 50.73 21.40 3.55
CA PHE A 3 49.38 20.88 3.48
C PHE A 3 48.76 20.88 4.87
N PHE A 4 47.64 21.58 5.07
CA PHE A 4 46.81 21.45 6.26
C PHE A 4 45.73 20.41 5.98
N SER A 5 45.93 19.23 6.56
CA SER A 5 44.95 18.15 6.67
C SER A 5 44.16 18.37 7.96
N SER A 6 42.84 18.52 7.88
CA SER A 6 41.97 18.55 9.06
C SER A 6 41.22 17.22 9.14
N ASN A 7 41.70 16.35 10.01
CA ASN A 7 40.95 15.24 10.57
C ASN A 7 39.86 15.79 11.49
N PHE A 8 38.60 15.41 11.27
CA PHE A 8 37.61 15.36 12.34
C PHE A 8 37.03 13.95 12.38
N THR A 9 37.50 13.19 13.36
CA THR A 9 36.91 11.92 13.79
C THR A 9 36.04 12.19 15.01
N ALA A 10 35.05 11.30 15.20
CA ALA A 10 34.22 11.09 16.39
C ALA A 10 32.92 11.91 16.40
N THR A 11 31.74 11.37 16.74
CA THR A 11 31.44 10.17 17.53
C THR A 11 30.04 9.68 17.14
N ARG A 12 29.87 8.37 16.97
CA ARG A 12 28.54 7.72 16.91
C ARG A 12 27.88 7.83 18.28
N ARG A 13 26.67 8.39 18.34
CA ARG A 13 25.72 8.16 19.44
C ARG A 13 24.45 7.56 18.87
N THR A 14 24.34 6.25 19.02
CA THR A 14 23.08 5.51 18.97
C THR A 14 22.25 5.87 20.20
N SER A 15 21.05 6.39 20.00
CA SER A 15 19.98 6.33 20.99
C SER A 15 18.68 6.19 20.21
N ALA A 16 18.13 4.98 20.28
CA ALA A 16 16.81 4.65 19.77
C ALA A 16 15.77 5.22 20.74
N THR A 17 14.83 6.00 20.20
CA THR A 17 13.53 6.25 20.83
C THR A 17 12.47 5.95 19.79
N ALA A 18 11.79 4.83 19.97
CA ALA A 18 10.48 4.59 19.41
C ALA A 18 9.44 5.21 20.36
N ILE A 19 8.42 5.88 19.81
CA ILE A 19 6.98 5.72 20.11
C ILE A 19 6.18 6.78 19.31
N ALA A 20 5.23 6.25 18.54
CA ALA A 20 3.91 6.77 18.17
C ALA A 20 3.73 8.19 17.57
N GLY A 21 3.27 8.18 16.32
CA GLY A 21 1.97 8.80 16.01
C GLY A 21 1.93 10.32 15.84
N MET A 22 2.33 10.81 14.67
CA MET A 22 1.66 11.95 14.03
C MET A 22 1.54 11.69 12.53
N THR A 23 0.33 11.35 12.11
CA THR A 23 -0.12 11.43 10.73
C THR A 23 -0.08 12.88 10.28
N ILE A 24 1.00 13.32 9.66
CA ILE A 24 0.96 14.54 8.86
C ILE A 24 0.34 14.15 7.52
N ALA A 25 -1.00 14.17 7.49
CA ALA A 25 -1.74 14.44 6.29
C ALA A 25 -1.43 15.90 5.88
N GLY A 26 -0.29 16.09 5.23
CA GLY A 26 0.08 17.34 4.59
C GLY A 26 -0.06 17.12 3.09
N ALA A 27 -1.23 17.46 2.56
CA ALA A 27 -1.47 17.48 1.14
C ALA A 27 -0.37 18.31 0.46
N ALA A 28 0.47 17.66 -0.34
CA ALA A 28 1.26 18.36 -1.32
C ALA A 28 0.27 19.02 -2.29
N ALA A 29 -0.03 20.30 -2.07
CA ALA A 29 -0.64 21.13 -3.08
C ALA A 29 0.38 21.30 -4.19
N VAL A 30 0.42 20.33 -5.11
CA VAL A 30 1.11 20.45 -6.39
C VAL A 30 0.42 21.63 -7.08
N GLY A 31 1.14 22.73 -7.25
CA GLY A 31 0.64 23.89 -7.97
C GLY A 31 0.21 23.46 -9.36
N LEU A 32 -1.09 23.56 -9.65
CA LEU A 32 -1.56 23.45 -11.03
C LEU A 32 -1.05 24.69 -11.78
N SER A 33 0.06 24.55 -12.47
CA SER A 33 0.35 25.42 -13.60
C SER A 33 -0.81 25.24 -14.57
N ALA A 34 -1.64 26.27 -14.71
CA ALA A 34 -2.67 26.28 -15.74
C ALA A 34 -2.00 25.96 -17.09
N PRO A 35 -2.52 24.99 -17.86
CA PRO A 35 -1.86 24.60 -19.09
C PRO A 35 -1.87 25.80 -20.05
N ALA A 36 -0.73 26.07 -20.68
CA ALA A 36 -0.63 27.12 -21.68
C ALA A 36 -1.51 26.74 -22.87
N GLN A 37 -2.67 27.39 -23.01
CA GLN A 37 -3.64 27.13 -24.06
C GLN A 37 -3.08 27.61 -25.41
N ALA A 38 -2.48 26.71 -26.17
CA ALA A 38 -2.00 26.95 -27.53
C ALA A 38 -2.86 26.16 -28.53
N ALA A 39 -2.91 26.59 -29.78
CA ALA A 39 -3.53 25.79 -30.83
C ALA A 39 -2.72 24.52 -31.10
N SER A 40 -3.39 23.46 -31.56
CA SER A 40 -2.69 22.21 -31.89
C SER A 40 -1.77 22.41 -33.11
N VAL A 41 -0.65 21.69 -33.15
CA VAL A 41 0.24 21.67 -34.33
C VAL A 41 -0.53 21.25 -35.59
N GLU A 42 -1.49 20.33 -35.45
CA GLU A 42 -2.36 19.89 -36.53
C GLU A 42 -3.25 21.03 -37.05
N THR A 43 -3.77 21.88 -36.16
CA THR A 43 -4.53 23.09 -36.53
C THR A 43 -3.65 24.02 -37.38
N TRP A 44 -2.39 24.22 -36.99
CA TRP A 44 -1.45 25.03 -37.77
C TRP A 44 -1.07 24.39 -39.11
N ASP A 45 -0.96 23.07 -39.18
CA ASP A 45 -0.72 22.37 -40.43
C ASP A 45 -1.90 22.51 -41.40
N ARG A 46 -3.14 22.43 -40.91
CA ARG A 46 -4.34 22.68 -41.72
C ARG A 46 -4.37 24.12 -42.24
N LEU A 47 -4.00 25.09 -41.40
CA LEU A 47 -3.91 26.48 -41.82
C LEU A 47 -2.80 26.66 -42.88
N ALA A 48 -1.62 26.10 -42.65
CA ALA A 48 -0.51 26.17 -43.60
C ALA A 48 -0.85 25.48 -44.93
N GLN A 49 -1.63 24.39 -44.90
CA GLN A 49 -2.14 23.75 -46.10
C GLN A 49 -3.02 24.68 -46.94
N CYS A 50 -3.85 25.50 -46.28
CA CYS A 50 -4.68 26.49 -46.96
C CYS A 50 -3.88 27.72 -47.45
N GLU A 51 -2.92 28.19 -46.64
CA GLU A 51 -2.16 29.42 -46.89
C GLU A 51 -1.02 29.25 -47.92
N SER A 52 -0.28 28.13 -47.83
CA SER A 52 0.94 27.89 -48.63
C SER A 52 0.95 26.54 -49.35
N GLY A 53 -0.14 25.78 -49.28
CA GLY A 53 -0.14 24.38 -49.74
C GLY A 53 0.68 23.45 -48.83
N GLY A 54 0.99 23.88 -47.60
CA GLY A 54 1.77 23.10 -46.62
C GLY A 54 3.28 23.30 -46.72
N ASN A 55 3.74 24.25 -47.55
CA ASN A 55 5.16 24.53 -47.74
C ASN A 55 5.65 25.60 -46.74
N TRP A 56 6.27 25.15 -45.65
CA TRP A 56 6.81 26.02 -44.60
C TRP A 56 8.01 26.87 -45.02
N SER A 57 8.65 26.55 -46.15
CA SER A 57 9.79 27.30 -46.70
C SER A 57 9.39 28.14 -47.91
N ILE A 58 8.10 28.35 -48.15
CA ILE A 58 7.63 29.06 -49.33
C ILE A 58 8.04 30.54 -49.32
N ASN A 59 8.49 31.00 -50.48
CA ASN A 59 8.71 32.41 -50.79
C ASN A 59 8.40 32.60 -52.28
N THR A 60 7.17 32.98 -52.59
CA THR A 60 6.71 33.19 -53.98
C THR A 60 6.99 34.60 -54.50
N GLY A 61 7.53 35.49 -53.66
CA GLY A 61 7.67 36.91 -53.97
C GLY A 61 6.39 37.74 -53.82
N ASN A 62 5.33 37.19 -53.20
CA ASN A 62 4.07 37.89 -52.96
C ASN A 62 4.06 38.80 -51.71
N GLY A 63 5.21 38.99 -51.05
CA GLY A 63 5.35 39.80 -49.84
C GLY A 63 5.00 39.08 -48.54
N PHE A 64 4.60 37.80 -48.60
CA PHE A 64 4.35 36.95 -47.45
C PHE A 64 5.27 35.72 -47.47
N TYR A 65 5.59 35.19 -46.29
CA TYR A 65 6.66 34.21 -46.14
C TYR A 65 6.25 33.05 -45.23
N GLY A 66 6.73 31.85 -45.59
CA GLY A 66 6.59 30.66 -44.77
C GLY A 66 5.19 30.05 -44.78
N GLY A 67 4.99 29.03 -43.95
CA GLY A 67 3.85 28.12 -44.08
C GLY A 67 2.50 28.77 -43.87
N VAL A 68 2.42 29.74 -42.94
CA VAL A 68 1.19 30.49 -42.62
C VAL A 68 1.22 31.92 -43.14
N GLN A 69 2.04 32.18 -44.17
CA GLN A 69 2.05 33.43 -44.93
C GLN A 69 2.22 34.68 -44.04
N PHE A 70 3.34 34.78 -43.31
CA PHE A 70 3.63 35.95 -42.47
C PHE A 70 4.00 37.18 -43.29
N HIS A 71 3.50 38.35 -42.89
CA HIS A 71 4.05 39.63 -43.30
C HIS A 71 5.36 39.92 -42.54
N PRO A 72 6.44 40.45 -43.17
CA PRO A 72 7.75 40.67 -42.54
C PRO A 72 7.69 41.51 -41.26
N VAL A 73 6.88 42.57 -41.27
CA VAL A 73 6.75 43.47 -40.11
C VAL A 73 6.14 42.73 -38.92
N THR A 74 5.11 41.91 -39.15
CA THR A 74 4.47 41.11 -38.08
C THR A 74 5.41 40.04 -37.56
N TRP A 75 6.10 39.33 -38.47
CA TRP A 75 7.12 38.33 -38.12
C TRP A 75 8.15 38.91 -37.16
N LYS A 76 8.71 40.08 -37.50
CA LYS A 76 9.71 40.73 -36.67
C LYS A 76 9.13 41.27 -35.37
N ALA A 77 7.95 41.89 -35.41
CA ALA A 77 7.28 42.43 -34.22
C ALA A 77 6.97 41.34 -33.18
N MET A 78 6.68 40.12 -33.63
CA MET A 78 6.37 38.98 -32.77
C MET A 78 7.62 38.19 -32.34
N GLY A 79 8.81 38.69 -32.68
CA GLY A 79 10.09 38.17 -32.23
C GLY A 79 10.58 36.95 -33.02
N GLY A 80 10.28 36.87 -34.31
CA GLY A 80 10.94 35.93 -35.21
C GLY A 80 12.46 36.12 -35.23
N SER A 81 13.22 35.03 -35.17
CA SER A 81 14.68 35.06 -35.03
C SER A 81 15.39 35.35 -36.34
N THR A 82 14.80 34.98 -37.47
CA THR A 82 15.30 35.24 -38.83
C THR A 82 14.76 36.54 -39.42
N GLU A 83 15.29 36.95 -40.57
CA GLU A 83 14.78 38.12 -41.30
C GLU A 83 13.36 37.87 -41.82
N TYR A 84 13.11 36.67 -42.37
CA TYR A 84 11.81 36.26 -42.89
C TYR A 84 11.40 34.87 -42.39
N ALA A 85 10.09 34.65 -42.24
CA ALA A 85 9.54 33.40 -41.71
C ALA A 85 9.98 32.14 -42.46
N HIS A 86 10.09 32.18 -43.79
CA HIS A 86 10.49 31.02 -44.61
C HIS A 86 11.92 30.50 -44.34
N GLN A 87 12.75 31.32 -43.68
CA GLN A 87 14.11 30.97 -43.26
C GLN A 87 14.13 30.26 -41.91
N ALA A 88 13.05 30.35 -41.14
CA ALA A 88 12.90 29.75 -39.83
C ALA A 88 12.30 28.34 -39.92
N SER A 89 12.55 27.54 -38.89
CA SER A 89 11.93 26.22 -38.77
C SER A 89 10.40 26.32 -38.66
N LYS A 90 9.67 25.28 -39.09
CA LYS A 90 8.23 25.16 -38.86
C LYS A 90 7.85 25.40 -37.39
N ALA A 91 8.61 24.81 -36.46
CA ALA A 91 8.35 24.94 -35.04
C ALA A 91 8.42 26.41 -34.57
N GLU A 92 9.42 27.16 -35.02
CA GLU A 92 9.53 28.59 -34.73
C GLU A 92 8.39 29.39 -35.37
N GLN A 93 8.03 29.08 -36.61
CA GLN A 93 6.91 29.73 -37.27
C GLN A 93 5.60 29.54 -36.51
N ILE A 94 5.35 28.34 -35.99
CA ILE A 94 4.20 28.05 -35.12
C ILE A 94 4.29 28.84 -33.82
N GLN A 95 5.45 28.91 -33.16
CA GLN A 95 5.60 29.71 -31.93
C GLN A 95 5.32 31.19 -32.14
N VAL A 96 5.76 31.76 -33.26
CA VAL A 96 5.45 33.15 -33.61
C VAL A 96 3.96 33.31 -33.96
N ALA A 97 3.36 32.31 -34.61
CA ALA A 97 1.94 32.31 -34.95
C ALA A 97 1.06 32.24 -33.70
N GLU A 98 1.45 31.48 -32.68
CA GLU A 98 0.80 31.45 -31.36
C GLU A 98 0.81 32.83 -30.68
N LYS A 99 1.91 33.59 -30.80
CA LYS A 99 1.96 34.97 -30.28
C LYS A 99 1.00 35.90 -31.04
N VAL A 100 0.93 35.76 -32.37
CA VAL A 100 -0.05 36.51 -33.18
C VAL A 100 -1.47 36.13 -32.76
N LEU A 101 -1.74 34.83 -32.61
CA LEU A 101 -3.03 34.29 -32.21
C LEU A 101 -3.45 34.82 -30.83
N ALA A 102 -2.53 34.92 -29.88
CA ALA A 102 -2.79 35.46 -28.56
C ALA A 102 -3.17 36.95 -28.58
N VAL A 103 -2.66 37.73 -29.55
CA VAL A 103 -2.92 39.18 -29.64
C VAL A 103 -4.11 39.51 -30.53
N GLN A 104 -4.25 38.83 -31.66
CA GLN A 104 -5.18 39.19 -32.74
C GLN A 104 -6.28 38.14 -32.93
N GLY A 105 -6.18 36.98 -32.28
CA GLY A 105 -7.01 35.83 -32.57
C GLY A 105 -6.79 35.28 -33.98
N TRP A 106 -7.66 34.35 -34.38
CA TRP A 106 -7.64 33.77 -35.73
C TRP A 106 -7.93 34.80 -36.85
N GLY A 107 -8.37 36.01 -36.48
CA GLY A 107 -8.56 37.15 -37.37
C GLY A 107 -7.32 37.58 -38.16
N ALA A 108 -6.12 37.16 -37.74
CA ALA A 108 -4.88 37.37 -38.50
C ALA A 108 -4.84 36.56 -39.82
N TRP A 109 -5.67 35.52 -39.96
CA TRP A 109 -5.75 34.67 -41.17
C TRP A 109 -7.18 34.56 -41.70
N PRO A 110 -7.80 35.67 -42.14
CA PRO A 110 -9.26 35.78 -42.33
C PRO A 110 -9.83 34.82 -43.37
N GLY A 111 -9.10 34.58 -44.47
CA GLY A 111 -9.57 33.70 -45.55
C GLY A 111 -9.54 32.22 -45.16
N CYS A 112 -8.38 31.76 -44.69
CA CYS A 112 -8.20 30.36 -44.35
C CYS A 112 -8.84 29.96 -43.02
N GLN A 113 -8.91 30.85 -42.02
CA GLN A 113 -9.67 30.57 -40.79
C GLN A 113 -11.14 30.24 -41.11
N ALA A 114 -11.75 31.02 -42.01
CA ALA A 114 -13.17 30.90 -42.31
C ALA A 114 -13.46 29.61 -43.08
N LYS A 115 -12.57 29.25 -44.02
CA LYS A 115 -12.64 27.98 -44.76
C LYS A 115 -12.48 26.77 -43.84
N LEU A 116 -11.66 26.88 -42.81
CA LEU A 116 -11.33 25.78 -41.89
C LEU A 116 -12.24 25.72 -40.66
N GLY A 117 -13.08 26.75 -40.46
CA GLY A 117 -13.97 26.87 -39.30
C GLY A 117 -13.23 27.14 -37.98
N LEU A 118 -12.06 27.78 -38.02
CA LEU A 118 -11.24 28.02 -36.82
C LEU A 118 -11.83 29.13 -35.95
N GLY A 119 -11.94 28.87 -34.65
CA GLY A 119 -12.47 29.81 -33.67
C GLY A 119 -11.81 29.71 -32.30
N ALA A 120 -12.43 30.32 -31.28
CA ALA A 120 -11.85 30.41 -29.94
C ALA A 120 -11.52 29.04 -29.32
N ALA A 121 -12.29 27.99 -29.65
CA ALA A 121 -12.03 26.63 -29.19
C ALA A 121 -10.72 26.06 -29.78
N ASP A 122 -10.44 26.32 -31.06
CA ASP A 122 -9.24 25.84 -31.74
C ASP A 122 -7.96 26.52 -31.23
N ALA A 123 -8.08 27.73 -30.68
CA ALA A 123 -6.96 28.44 -30.03
C ALA A 123 -6.53 27.79 -28.71
N GLN A 124 -7.33 26.87 -28.15
CA GLN A 124 -7.08 26.22 -26.86
C GLN A 124 -6.70 24.73 -27.00
N GLY A 125 -6.55 24.24 -28.23
CA GLY A 125 -6.64 22.80 -28.55
C GLY A 125 -5.45 21.90 -28.19
N SER A 126 -4.25 22.41 -27.89
CA SER A 126 -3.08 21.53 -27.65
C SER A 126 -2.96 21.08 -26.19
N ALA A 127 -3.28 21.95 -25.25
CA ALA A 127 -2.91 21.75 -23.86
C ALA A 127 -3.86 20.81 -23.11
N GLN A 128 -5.15 20.84 -23.44
CA GLN A 128 -6.15 19.94 -22.82
C GLN A 128 -5.96 18.48 -23.27
N VAL A 129 -5.67 18.24 -24.55
CA VAL A 129 -5.49 16.88 -25.10
C VAL A 129 -4.21 16.22 -24.56
N GLU A 130 -3.15 17.00 -24.35
CA GLU A 130 -1.93 16.49 -23.74
C GLU A 130 -2.11 16.24 -22.24
N VAL A 131 -2.78 17.15 -21.52
CA VAL A 131 -3.13 16.99 -20.09
C VAL A 131 -4.00 15.75 -19.86
N ASP A 132 -5.05 15.55 -20.66
CA ASP A 132 -5.93 14.38 -20.57
C ASP A 132 -5.17 13.08 -20.88
N ARG A 133 -4.26 13.11 -21.86
CA ARG A 133 -3.43 11.95 -22.21
C ARG A 133 -2.40 11.65 -21.11
N THR A 134 -1.73 12.66 -20.55
CA THR A 134 -0.80 12.48 -19.42
C THR A 134 -1.51 11.97 -18.18
N ALA A 135 -2.67 12.53 -17.84
CA ALA A 135 -3.49 12.09 -16.70
C ALA A 135 -3.97 10.63 -16.88
N ALA A 136 -4.32 10.23 -18.09
CA ALA A 136 -4.67 8.84 -18.39
C ALA A 136 -3.49 7.88 -18.23
N THR A 137 -2.28 8.26 -18.67
CA THR A 137 -1.05 7.45 -18.46
C THR A 137 -0.63 7.38 -17.00
N GLU A 138 -0.73 8.46 -16.24
CA GLU A 138 -0.40 8.48 -14.81
C GLU A 138 -1.38 7.62 -14.00
N LYS A 139 -2.67 7.70 -14.32
CA LYS A 139 -3.69 6.84 -13.72
C LYS A 139 -3.44 5.36 -14.03
N ALA A 140 -3.12 5.03 -15.28
CA ALA A 140 -2.81 3.65 -15.67
C ALA A 140 -1.55 3.10 -14.98
N ALA A 141 -0.53 3.93 -14.79
CA ALA A 141 0.68 3.56 -14.05
C ALA A 141 0.40 3.36 -12.55
N ALA A 142 -0.43 4.21 -11.95
CA ALA A 142 -0.84 4.08 -10.55
C ALA A 142 -1.68 2.80 -10.32
N ASP A 143 -2.62 2.49 -11.23
CA ASP A 143 -3.45 1.29 -11.16
C ASP A 143 -2.59 0.01 -11.28
N LYS A 144 -1.58 0.01 -12.16
CA LYS A 144 -0.62 -1.11 -12.28
C LYS A 144 0.22 -1.30 -11.00
N ALA A 145 0.75 -0.21 -10.45
CA ALA A 145 1.55 -0.26 -9.22
C ALA A 145 0.72 -0.71 -8.01
N ALA A 146 -0.57 -0.35 -7.96
CA ALA A 146 -1.49 -0.81 -6.92
C ALA A 146 -1.76 -2.32 -7.04
N ALA A 147 -1.93 -2.84 -8.25
CA ALA A 147 -2.12 -4.27 -8.50
C ALA A 147 -0.90 -5.12 -8.07
N GLU A 148 0.31 -4.67 -8.42
CA GLU A 148 1.57 -5.33 -8.05
C GLU A 148 1.77 -5.35 -6.52
N ARG A 149 1.47 -4.25 -5.84
CA ARG A 149 1.53 -4.18 -4.36
C ARG A 149 0.51 -5.11 -3.70
N ALA A 150 -0.70 -5.20 -4.25
CA ALA A 150 -1.74 -6.11 -3.73
C ALA A 150 -1.34 -7.58 -3.90
N GLU A 151 -0.65 -7.92 -5.00
CA GLU A 151 -0.12 -9.26 -5.22
C GLU A 151 1.02 -9.60 -4.24
N ALA A 152 1.97 -8.70 -4.05
CA ALA A 152 3.06 -8.88 -3.09
C ALA A 152 2.54 -9.07 -1.64
N GLN A 153 1.50 -8.33 -1.25
CA GLN A 153 0.87 -8.49 0.06
C GLN A 153 0.18 -9.86 0.22
N ARG A 154 -0.47 -10.38 -0.82
CA ARG A 154 -1.07 -11.72 -0.81
C ARG A 154 -0.02 -12.82 -0.68
N GLN A 155 1.10 -12.70 -1.38
CA GLN A 155 2.22 -13.65 -1.28
C GLN A 155 2.83 -13.63 0.12
N ALA A 156 3.12 -12.45 0.67
CA ALA A 156 3.64 -12.33 2.03
C ALA A 156 2.66 -12.86 3.10
N ALA A 157 1.35 -12.71 2.89
CA ALA A 157 0.34 -13.29 3.78
C ALA A 157 0.30 -14.82 3.68
N ALA A 158 0.46 -15.40 2.48
CA ALA A 158 0.52 -16.84 2.28
C ALA A 158 1.76 -17.46 2.95
N GLU A 159 2.93 -16.84 2.80
CA GLU A 159 4.17 -17.29 3.45
C GLU A 159 4.06 -17.26 4.99
N ARG A 160 3.47 -16.20 5.54
CA ARG A 160 3.22 -16.12 6.99
C ARG A 160 2.26 -17.19 7.48
N ALA A 161 1.21 -17.49 6.69
CA ALA A 161 0.27 -18.55 7.02
C ALA A 161 0.94 -19.94 6.98
N GLU A 162 1.84 -20.17 6.02
CA GLU A 162 2.61 -21.41 5.95
C GLU A 162 3.58 -21.56 7.13
N ALA A 163 4.33 -20.51 7.46
CA ALA A 163 5.23 -20.50 8.62
C ALA A 163 4.48 -20.77 9.94
N GLN A 164 3.27 -20.22 10.10
CA GLN A 164 2.41 -20.49 11.25
C GLN A 164 1.95 -21.96 11.30
N ARG A 165 1.60 -22.56 10.15
CA ARG A 165 1.25 -23.99 10.08
C ARG A 165 2.42 -24.88 10.46
N GLN A 166 3.62 -24.57 9.97
CA GLN A 166 4.83 -25.33 10.29
C GLN A 166 5.17 -25.22 11.79
N ALA A 167 5.14 -24.01 12.37
CA ALA A 167 5.36 -23.81 13.79
C ALA A 167 4.31 -24.51 14.67
N ALA A 168 3.05 -24.56 14.22
CA ALA A 168 2.00 -25.31 14.90
C ALA A 168 2.25 -26.82 14.82
N ALA A 169 2.67 -27.35 13.67
CA ALA A 169 3.02 -28.77 13.51
C ALA A 169 4.21 -29.17 14.39
N GLU A 170 5.24 -28.32 14.48
CA GLU A 170 6.41 -28.58 15.32
C GLU A 170 6.05 -28.61 16.82
N LYS A 171 5.19 -27.69 17.29
CA LYS A 171 4.62 -27.74 18.65
C LYS A 171 3.83 -29.02 18.92
N GLN A 172 3.10 -29.54 17.93
CA GLN A 172 2.36 -30.80 18.08
C GLN A 172 3.30 -32.00 18.19
N VAL A 173 4.37 -32.04 17.38
CA VAL A 173 5.40 -33.08 17.46
C VAL A 173 6.12 -33.04 18.82
N GLN A 174 6.48 -31.87 19.35
CA GLN A 174 7.06 -31.75 20.69
C GLN A 174 6.12 -32.19 21.81
N ARG A 175 4.80 -31.95 21.68
CA ARG A 175 3.81 -32.42 22.66
C ARG A 175 3.64 -33.94 22.65
N GLN A 176 3.81 -34.59 21.50
CA GLN A 176 3.77 -36.04 21.35
C GLN A 176 5.10 -36.72 21.71
N ALA A 177 6.23 -36.01 21.61
CA ALA A 177 7.57 -36.49 21.97
C ALA A 177 7.98 -36.18 23.42
N ALA A 178 7.18 -35.38 24.14
CA ALA A 178 7.27 -35.36 25.60
C ALA A 178 7.06 -36.80 26.08
N PRO A 179 7.95 -37.35 26.93
CA PRO A 179 7.70 -38.65 27.54
C PRO A 179 6.31 -38.54 28.19
N ALA A 180 5.44 -39.53 27.94
CA ALA A 180 4.27 -39.72 28.80
C ALA A 180 4.76 -39.51 30.23
N PRO A 181 4.00 -38.84 31.12
CA PRO A 181 4.33 -38.86 32.53
C PRO A 181 4.56 -40.33 32.85
N GLN A 182 5.81 -40.70 33.07
CA GLN A 182 6.13 -42.03 33.54
C GLN A 182 5.42 -42.01 34.86
N ALA A 183 4.30 -42.75 34.91
CA ALA A 183 3.54 -42.98 36.11
C ALA A 183 4.57 -43.23 37.19
N GLU A 184 4.66 -42.29 38.13
CA GLU A 184 5.48 -42.44 39.30
C GLU A 184 5.04 -43.76 39.93
N THR A 185 5.88 -44.76 39.74
CA THR A 185 5.81 -46.01 40.46
C THR A 185 6.12 -45.67 41.91
N ALA A 186 5.09 -45.43 42.71
CA ALA A 186 5.02 -45.75 44.14
C ALA A 186 3.77 -45.13 44.79
N SER A 187 2.71 -45.92 44.90
CA SER A 187 2.08 -46.10 46.21
C SER A 187 1.36 -47.45 46.17
N ALA A 188 1.37 -48.16 47.28
CA ALA A 188 0.65 -49.42 47.44
C ALA A 188 -0.81 -49.24 46.97
N ALA A 189 -1.41 -50.28 46.40
CA ALA A 189 -2.82 -50.25 46.03
C ALA A 189 -3.67 -49.89 47.25
N GLU A 190 -4.03 -48.61 47.39
CA GLU A 190 -5.06 -48.12 48.30
C GLU A 190 -6.33 -48.84 47.88
N GLN A 191 -6.71 -49.86 48.64
CA GLN A 191 -7.97 -50.53 48.44
C GLN A 191 -9.06 -49.50 48.74
N THR A 192 -9.82 -49.11 47.73
CA THR A 192 -10.97 -48.21 47.91
C THR A 192 -12.25 -49.03 48.02
N VAL A 193 -13.18 -48.58 48.86
CA VAL A 193 -14.53 -49.10 48.96
C VAL A 193 -15.54 -48.04 48.55
N THR A 194 -16.54 -48.42 47.74
CA THR A 194 -17.64 -47.55 47.36
C THR A 194 -18.80 -47.67 48.36
N VAL A 195 -19.22 -46.54 48.94
CA VAL A 195 -20.34 -46.45 49.89
C VAL A 195 -21.66 -46.81 49.21
N LYS A 196 -22.41 -47.75 49.79
CA LYS A 196 -23.73 -48.20 49.34
C LYS A 196 -24.83 -47.78 50.30
N ALA A 197 -26.08 -47.96 49.87
CA ALA A 197 -27.23 -47.58 50.69
C ALA A 197 -27.33 -48.44 51.94
N GLY A 198 -27.28 -47.80 53.11
CA GLY A 198 -27.28 -48.46 54.41
C GLY A 198 -25.90 -48.59 55.06
N ASP A 199 -24.83 -48.18 54.36
CA ASP A 199 -23.50 -48.18 54.92
C ASP A 199 -23.28 -47.01 55.89
N SER A 200 -22.39 -47.25 56.85
CA SER A 200 -21.82 -46.26 57.76
C SER A 200 -20.32 -46.51 57.86
N LEU A 201 -19.53 -45.53 58.31
CA LEU A 201 -18.10 -45.74 58.56
C LEU A 201 -17.87 -46.91 59.53
N PHE A 202 -18.78 -47.10 60.49
CA PHE A 202 -18.75 -48.23 61.44
C PHE A 202 -18.91 -49.58 60.76
N THR A 203 -19.92 -49.74 59.90
CA THR A 203 -20.17 -51.01 59.21
C THR A 203 -19.10 -51.32 58.17
N LEU A 204 -18.63 -50.31 57.45
CA LEU A 204 -17.55 -50.47 56.46
C LEU A 204 -16.22 -50.83 57.13
N ALA A 205 -15.85 -50.17 58.22
CA ALA A 205 -14.63 -50.51 58.95
C ALA A 205 -14.68 -51.93 59.52
N ALA A 206 -15.85 -52.38 60.01
CA ALA A 206 -16.03 -53.74 60.50
C ALA A 206 -15.99 -54.78 59.37
N GLU A 207 -16.65 -54.52 58.24
CA GLU A 207 -16.67 -55.42 57.08
C GLU A 207 -15.27 -55.62 56.48
N HIS A 208 -14.50 -54.53 56.40
CA HIS A 208 -13.16 -54.53 55.83
C HIS A 208 -12.04 -54.81 56.85
N ASN A 209 -12.38 -55.10 58.11
CA ASN A 209 -11.43 -55.35 59.19
C ASN A 209 -10.37 -54.23 59.34
N VAL A 210 -10.82 -52.98 59.25
CA VAL A 210 -9.95 -51.81 59.40
C VAL A 210 -9.39 -51.76 60.83
N GLU A 211 -8.07 -51.79 60.97
CA GLU A 211 -7.40 -51.64 62.25
C GLU A 211 -7.62 -50.21 62.79
N GLY A 212 -8.05 -50.10 64.05
CA GLY A 212 -8.52 -48.81 64.62
C GLY A 212 -9.98 -48.47 64.25
N GLY A 213 -10.67 -49.33 63.50
CA GLY A 213 -12.09 -49.22 63.23
C GLY A 213 -12.46 -47.99 62.39
N TRP A 214 -13.65 -47.46 62.61
CA TRP A 214 -14.20 -46.37 61.82
C TRP A 214 -13.45 -45.04 61.98
N GLU A 215 -12.78 -44.83 63.12
CA GLU A 215 -11.99 -43.63 63.38
C GLU A 215 -10.75 -43.58 62.49
N ALA A 216 -10.05 -44.72 62.34
CA ALA A 216 -8.93 -44.83 61.41
C ALA A 216 -9.39 -44.66 59.95
N LEU A 217 -10.55 -45.21 59.60
CA LEU A 217 -11.14 -45.02 58.28
C LEU A 217 -11.50 -43.55 58.02
N TYR A 218 -12.03 -42.84 59.01
CA TYR A 218 -12.33 -41.42 58.89
C TYR A 218 -11.06 -40.58 58.73
N GLU A 219 -10.04 -40.80 59.58
CA GLU A 219 -8.77 -40.06 59.52
C GLU A 219 -8.05 -40.21 58.18
N ALA A 220 -8.09 -41.41 57.58
CA ALA A 220 -7.53 -41.66 56.26
C ALA A 220 -8.27 -40.92 55.13
N ASN A 221 -9.52 -40.50 55.37
CA ASN A 221 -10.41 -39.88 54.39
C ASN A 221 -10.88 -38.48 54.79
N LYS A 222 -10.23 -37.83 55.75
CA LYS A 222 -10.63 -36.49 56.23
C LYS A 222 -10.62 -35.42 55.14
N ASP A 223 -9.86 -35.65 54.06
CA ASP A 223 -9.80 -34.76 52.91
C ASP A 223 -11.04 -34.89 52.01
N THR A 224 -11.84 -35.95 52.17
CA THR A 224 -13.07 -36.23 51.40
C THR A 224 -14.34 -36.31 52.25
N ILE A 225 -14.21 -36.50 53.57
CA ILE A 225 -15.34 -36.53 54.51
C ILE A 225 -15.24 -35.34 55.48
N ASP A 226 -16.11 -34.35 55.28
CA ASP A 226 -16.17 -33.17 56.16
C ASP A 226 -16.77 -33.48 57.55
N ASP A 227 -17.72 -34.43 57.63
CA ASP A 227 -18.39 -34.85 58.87
C ASP A 227 -18.40 -36.38 58.97
N ALA A 228 -17.83 -36.92 60.05
CA ALA A 228 -17.76 -38.37 60.28
C ALA A 228 -19.14 -39.06 60.31
N ALA A 229 -20.23 -38.32 60.56
CA ALA A 229 -21.58 -38.85 60.52
C ALA A 229 -22.22 -38.86 59.11
N LEU A 230 -21.55 -38.30 58.08
CA LEU A 230 -22.13 -38.08 56.75
C LEU A 230 -21.25 -38.64 55.64
N ILE A 231 -21.69 -39.76 55.05
CA ILE A 231 -21.11 -40.34 53.84
C ILE A 231 -22.18 -40.46 52.75
N TYR A 232 -21.80 -40.23 51.50
CA TYR A 232 -22.73 -40.23 50.36
C TYR A 232 -22.65 -41.53 49.55
N LEU A 233 -23.77 -41.93 48.95
CA LEU A 233 -23.82 -43.11 48.08
C LEU A 233 -22.93 -42.90 46.85
N GLY A 234 -22.12 -43.92 46.54
CA GLY A 234 -21.16 -43.86 45.44
C GLY A 234 -19.85 -43.16 45.79
N GLN A 235 -19.70 -42.65 47.02
CA GLN A 235 -18.45 -42.08 47.50
C GLN A 235 -17.40 -43.18 47.66
N GLU A 236 -16.19 -42.96 47.16
CA GLU A 236 -15.07 -43.88 47.34
C GLU A 236 -14.26 -43.49 48.57
N LEU A 237 -14.04 -44.46 49.47
CA LEU A 237 -13.25 -44.29 50.69
C LEU A 237 -12.00 -45.17 50.60
N VAL A 238 -10.87 -44.58 50.94
CA VAL A 238 -9.58 -45.26 51.07
C VAL A 238 -9.57 -46.10 52.34
N LEU A 239 -9.29 -47.40 52.23
CA LEU A 239 -9.11 -48.27 53.39
C LEU A 239 -7.66 -48.16 53.87
N PRO A 240 -7.41 -47.64 55.09
CA PRO A 240 -6.07 -47.65 55.66
C PRO A 240 -5.64 -49.10 55.87
N GLN A 241 -4.47 -49.47 55.33
CA GLN A 241 -3.89 -50.79 55.56
C GLN A 241 -3.35 -50.86 57.00
N ALA A 242 -3.42 -52.04 57.60
CA ALA A 242 -2.81 -52.36 58.90
C ALA A 242 -1.28 -52.24 58.88
#